data_AF-A0A9X5XLK1-F1
#
_entry.id   AF-A0A9X5XLK1-F1
#
_cell.length_a   1.000
_cell.length_b   1.000
_cell.length_c   1.000
_cell.angle_alpha   90.00
_cell.angle_beta   90.00
_cell.angle_gamma   90.00
#
_symmetry.space_group_name_H-M   'P 1'
#
loop_
_entity.id
_entity.type
_entity.pdbx_description
1 polymer ?
#
loop_
_entity_poly.entity_id
_entity_poly.type
_entity_poly.pdbx_seq_one_letter_code
_entity_poly.pdbx_strand_id
1 'polypeptide(L)'
;VVVLDKLTEPTEESRGSGLHTRSVEIMDQRGLLDRFLAVSEKFQVGGFFGGILKPWPDRLDTAHPYGLSTLQPATERLLNERALELGAEIRRGCEVVGLSQSDDGAGSGVTVELADGTHLRSRYLVGCDGGRSVVRKELGVGFPGEPAKVETLLGDMEMTEDQATVAAVVEEVRKTQLRFGTIPNGDGTYRVIVPAEGVSEDRTTAPTIEEFKQ
;
A
#
# COMPACT_ATOMS: atom_id res chain seq x y z
N VAL A 1 13.26 -16.78 -9.23
CA VAL A 1 13.17 -16.10 -7.92
C VAL A 1 12.03 -16.73 -7.15
N VAL A 2 12.17 -16.96 -5.84
CA VAL A 2 11.06 -17.42 -4.99
C VAL A 2 10.58 -16.23 -4.16
N VAL A 3 9.28 -15.97 -4.18
CA VAL A 3 8.61 -14.95 -3.36
C VAL A 3 7.78 -15.68 -2.30
N LEU A 4 7.95 -15.29 -1.04
CA LEU A 4 7.25 -15.86 0.10
C LEU A 4 6.31 -14.78 0.63
N ASP A 5 5.01 -15.08 0.67
CA ASP A 5 3.98 -14.21 1.21
C ASP A 5 3.24 -14.95 2.32
N LYS A 6 3.06 -14.28 3.47
CA LYS A 6 2.34 -14.84 4.61
C LYS A 6 0.84 -15.01 4.35
N LEU A 7 0.26 -14.17 3.51
CA LEU A 7 -1.17 -14.24 3.20
C LEU A 7 -1.42 -15.38 2.22
N THR A 8 -2.44 -16.18 2.49
CA THR A 8 -2.87 -17.28 1.61
C THR A 8 -3.50 -16.76 0.33
N GLU A 9 -4.09 -15.56 0.38
CA GLU A 9 -4.74 -14.88 -0.74
C GLU A 9 -4.36 -13.39 -0.73
N PRO A 10 -4.36 -12.70 -1.89
CA PRO A 10 -4.20 -11.25 -1.94
C PRO A 10 -5.23 -10.55 -1.05
N THR A 11 -4.83 -9.46 -0.39
CA THR A 11 -5.80 -8.65 0.35
C THR A 11 -6.68 -7.85 -0.60
N GLU A 12 -7.96 -7.74 -0.27
CA GLU A 12 -8.88 -6.82 -0.96
C GLU A 12 -8.78 -5.39 -0.40
N GLU A 13 -8.11 -5.21 0.75
CA GLU A 13 -7.90 -3.91 1.37
C GLU A 13 -6.94 -3.05 0.56
N SER A 14 -7.50 -2.06 -0.15
CA SER A 14 -6.70 -1.13 -0.96
C SER A 14 -6.18 0.03 -0.11
N ARG A 15 -4.89 0.03 0.26
CA ARG A 15 -4.25 1.17 0.95
C ARG A 15 -3.74 2.23 -0.02
N GLY A 16 -3.14 1.79 -1.12
CA GLY A 16 -2.77 2.66 -2.25
C GLY A 16 -3.95 2.90 -3.20
N SER A 17 -4.00 4.08 -3.81
CA SER A 17 -5.04 4.45 -4.78
C SER A 17 -4.48 4.92 -6.13
N GLY A 18 -3.18 4.82 -6.36
CA GLY A 18 -2.62 5.15 -7.66
C GLY A 18 -1.11 5.11 -7.76
N LEU A 19 -0.64 5.33 -8.99
CA LEU A 19 0.75 5.49 -9.36
C LEU A 19 1.02 6.94 -9.72
N HIS A 20 2.03 7.55 -9.10
CA HIS A 20 2.54 8.86 -9.51
C HIS A 20 3.51 8.74 -10.68
N THR A 21 3.81 9.88 -11.32
CA THR A 21 4.61 10.03 -12.54
C THR A 21 5.83 9.11 -12.60
N ARG A 22 6.64 9.04 -11.53
CA ARG A 22 7.84 8.20 -11.55
C ARG A 22 7.52 6.70 -11.62
N SER A 23 6.47 6.24 -10.94
CA SER A 23 6.03 4.85 -11.03
C SER A 23 5.44 4.55 -12.42
N VAL A 24 4.74 5.51 -13.02
CA VAL A 24 4.24 5.40 -14.41
C VAL A 24 5.40 5.21 -15.39
N GLU A 25 6.45 6.01 -15.29
CA GLU A 25 7.69 5.85 -16.07
C GLU A 25 8.34 4.48 -15.87
N ILE A 26 8.39 3.98 -14.62
CA ILE A 26 8.97 2.66 -14.32
C ILE A 26 8.16 1.54 -14.99
N MET A 27 6.83 1.64 -15.00
CA MET A 27 5.99 0.67 -15.70
C MET A 27 6.20 0.73 -17.22
N ASP A 28 6.42 1.93 -17.79
CA ASP A 28 6.72 2.08 -19.21
C ASP A 28 8.07 1.46 -19.58
N GLN A 29 9.12 1.74 -18.79
CA GLN A 29 10.46 1.17 -18.95
C GLN A 29 10.51 -0.36 -18.80
N ARG A 30 9.43 -1.00 -18.36
CA ARG A 30 9.31 -2.46 -18.25
C ARG A 30 8.25 -3.04 -19.18
N GLY A 31 7.66 -2.23 -20.06
CA GLY A 31 6.63 -2.64 -21.01
C GLY A 31 5.31 -3.03 -20.35
N LEU A 32 5.03 -2.52 -19.15
CA LEU A 32 3.82 -2.80 -18.39
C LEU A 32 2.78 -1.69 -18.50
N LEU A 33 3.17 -0.49 -18.96
CA LEU A 33 2.31 0.68 -18.91
C LEU A 33 0.95 0.46 -19.61
N ASP A 34 0.91 -0.19 -20.77
CA ASP A 34 -0.34 -0.47 -21.47
C ASP A 34 -1.32 -1.31 -20.64
N ARG A 35 -0.82 -2.28 -19.86
CA ARG A 35 -1.66 -3.09 -18.98
C ARG A 35 -2.25 -2.28 -17.84
N PHE A 36 -1.49 -1.32 -17.31
CA PHE A 36 -1.98 -0.39 -16.29
C PHE A 36 -3.00 0.59 -16.88
N LEU A 37 -2.73 1.16 -18.06
CA LEU A 37 -3.66 2.07 -18.74
C LEU A 37 -4.99 1.40 -19.08
N ALA A 38 -5.01 0.10 -19.35
CA ALA A 38 -6.23 -0.65 -19.64
C ALA A 38 -7.20 -0.77 -18.45
N VAL A 39 -6.73 -0.58 -17.22
CA VAL A 39 -7.52 -0.76 -15.99
C VAL A 39 -7.48 0.47 -15.07
N SER A 40 -7.05 1.63 -15.59
CA SER A 40 -6.83 2.82 -14.77
C SER A 40 -7.16 4.10 -15.52
N GLU A 41 -7.58 5.11 -14.77
CA GLU A 41 -7.81 6.44 -15.30
C GLU A 41 -6.59 7.33 -15.07
N LYS A 42 -6.25 8.17 -16.05
CA LYS A 42 -5.22 9.20 -15.86
C LYS A 42 -5.80 10.33 -15.02
N PHE A 43 -5.02 10.85 -14.09
CA PHE A 43 -5.37 12.07 -13.36
C PHE A 43 -4.31 13.15 -13.52
N GLN A 44 -4.79 14.40 -13.54
CA GLN A 44 -3.99 15.63 -13.52
C GLN A 44 -4.70 16.65 -12.61
N VAL A 45 -4.76 16.34 -11.31
CA VAL A 45 -5.49 17.13 -10.31
C VAL A 45 -4.57 17.66 -9.21
N GLY A 46 -4.99 18.74 -8.55
CA GLY A 46 -4.29 19.34 -7.41
C GLY A 46 -4.40 18.59 -6.10
N GLY A 47 -3.82 19.16 -5.04
CA GLY A 47 -4.11 18.77 -3.66
C GLY A 47 -3.16 17.73 -3.05
N PHE A 48 -2.21 17.19 -3.82
CA PHE A 48 -1.27 16.17 -3.32
C PHE A 48 -0.30 16.69 -2.24
N PHE A 49 0.00 17.99 -2.23
CA PHE A 49 0.89 18.57 -1.23
C PHE A 49 0.08 19.28 -0.13
N GLY A 50 -0.02 18.64 1.04
CA GLY A 50 -0.71 19.20 2.22
C GLY A 50 -2.20 19.47 2.02
N GLY A 51 -2.85 18.87 1.02
CA GLY A 51 -4.24 19.17 0.67
C GLY A 51 -4.45 20.52 -0.03
N ILE A 52 -3.38 21.24 -0.38
CA ILE A 52 -3.47 22.57 -0.99
C ILE A 52 -3.92 22.42 -2.45
N LEU A 53 -5.14 22.85 -2.73
CA LEU A 53 -5.72 22.79 -4.08
C LEU A 53 -5.05 23.82 -4.99
N LYS A 54 -4.33 23.31 -5.99
CA LYS A 54 -3.69 24.06 -7.08
C LYS A 54 -3.85 23.26 -8.38
N PRO A 55 -3.85 23.89 -9.55
CA PRO A 55 -3.81 23.16 -10.82
C PRO A 55 -2.60 22.20 -10.87
N TRP A 56 -2.72 21.14 -11.66
CA TRP A 56 -1.58 20.28 -11.96
C TRP A 56 -0.47 21.09 -12.64
N PRO A 57 0.82 20.86 -12.29
CA PRO A 57 1.90 21.64 -12.89
C PRO A 57 2.02 21.35 -14.40
N ASP A 58 2.12 22.42 -15.19
CA ASP A 58 2.17 22.38 -16.66
C ASP A 58 3.59 22.21 -17.23
N ARG A 59 4.61 22.23 -16.37
CA ARG A 59 6.04 22.17 -16.72
C ARG A 59 6.79 21.04 -16.02
N LEU A 60 6.13 19.91 -15.79
CA LEU A 60 6.81 18.70 -15.32
C LEU A 60 7.75 18.19 -16.41
N ASP A 61 9.02 17.99 -16.07
CA ASP A 61 10.04 17.45 -16.98
C ASP A 61 9.93 15.92 -17.07
N THR A 62 8.92 15.45 -17.79
CA THR A 62 8.58 14.03 -17.93
C THR A 62 7.70 13.79 -19.16
N ALA A 63 7.86 12.63 -19.80
CA ALA A 63 6.99 12.19 -20.88
C ALA A 63 5.61 11.71 -20.39
N HIS A 64 5.44 11.49 -19.09
CA HIS A 64 4.18 11.03 -18.49
C HIS A 64 3.68 12.04 -17.44
N PRO A 65 3.27 13.26 -17.83
CA PRO A 65 2.89 14.34 -16.90
C PRO A 65 1.50 14.13 -16.28
N TYR A 66 1.23 12.92 -15.79
CA TYR A 66 -0.01 12.47 -15.17
C TYR A 66 0.29 11.38 -14.13
N GLY A 67 -0.66 11.12 -13.25
CA GLY A 67 -0.71 9.89 -12.46
C GLY A 67 -1.77 8.93 -12.98
N LEU A 68 -1.78 7.70 -12.46
CA LEU A 68 -2.82 6.70 -12.73
C LEU A 68 -3.60 6.42 -11.45
N SER A 69 -4.92 6.55 -11.52
CA SER A 69 -5.84 6.07 -10.49
C SER A 69 -5.97 4.56 -10.65
N THR A 70 -5.27 3.82 -9.80
CA THR A 70 -5.17 2.36 -9.84
C THR A 70 -5.27 1.86 -8.41
N LEU A 71 -6.32 1.10 -8.11
CA LEU A 71 -6.43 0.47 -6.80
C LEU A 71 -5.29 -0.52 -6.58
N GLN A 72 -4.83 -0.63 -5.34
CA GLN A 72 -3.69 -1.47 -4.98
C GLN A 72 -3.88 -2.94 -5.38
N PRO A 73 -5.06 -3.58 -5.20
CA PRO A 73 -5.27 -4.96 -5.66
C PRO A 73 -5.05 -5.15 -7.16
N ALA A 74 -5.44 -4.18 -7.99
CA ALA A 74 -5.18 -4.23 -9.43
C ALA A 74 -3.68 -4.11 -9.74
N THR A 75 -2.96 -3.25 -9.02
CA THR A 75 -1.50 -3.12 -9.12
C THR A 75 -0.80 -4.43 -8.75
N GLU A 76 -1.16 -5.01 -7.61
CA GLU A 76 -0.59 -6.28 -7.13
C GLU A 76 -0.87 -7.42 -8.10
N ARG A 77 -2.11 -7.52 -8.62
CA ARG A 77 -2.48 -8.51 -9.62
C ARG A 77 -1.62 -8.41 -10.88
N LEU A 78 -1.50 -7.21 -11.47
CA LEU A 78 -0.70 -6.99 -12.68
C LEU A 78 0.77 -7.33 -12.49
N LEU A 79 1.35 -6.97 -11.33
CA LEU A 79 2.74 -7.30 -11.00
C LEU A 79 2.93 -8.80 -10.72
N ASN A 80 1.97 -9.44 -10.07
CA ASN A 80 1.97 -10.89 -9.81
C ASN A 80 1.90 -11.68 -11.12
N GLU A 81 0.98 -11.33 -12.03
CA GLU A 81 0.88 -11.90 -13.37
C GLU A 81 2.22 -11.77 -14.11
N ARG A 82 2.81 -10.56 -14.11
CA ARG A 82 4.10 -10.33 -14.75
C ARG A 82 5.23 -11.16 -14.14
N ALA A 83 5.27 -11.29 -12.82
CA ALA A 83 6.29 -12.08 -12.14
C ALA A 83 6.19 -13.57 -12.52
N LEU A 84 4.97 -14.12 -12.59
CA LEU A 84 4.72 -15.50 -13.02
C LEU A 84 5.10 -15.72 -14.49
N GLU A 85 4.76 -14.80 -15.39
CA GLU A 85 5.18 -14.84 -16.81
C GLU A 85 6.71 -14.90 -16.97
N LEU A 86 7.44 -14.27 -16.05
CA LEU A 86 8.91 -14.26 -16.02
C LEU A 86 9.52 -15.47 -15.27
N GLY A 87 8.69 -16.40 -14.79
CA GLY A 87 9.13 -17.61 -14.11
C GLY A 87 9.48 -17.43 -12.63
N ALA A 88 8.95 -16.39 -11.96
CA ALA A 88 8.99 -16.32 -10.51
C ALA A 88 8.07 -17.39 -9.91
N GLU A 89 8.51 -17.99 -8.80
CA GLU A 89 7.70 -18.90 -8.00
C GLU A 89 7.14 -18.10 -6.81
N ILE A 90 5.83 -17.98 -6.74
CA ILE A 90 5.15 -17.23 -5.66
C ILE A 90 4.48 -18.24 -4.74
N ARG A 91 4.93 -18.30 -3.48
CA ARG A 91 4.38 -19.19 -2.45
C ARG A 91 3.63 -18.37 -1.41
N ARG A 92 2.32 -18.57 -1.37
CA ARG A 92 1.39 -17.93 -0.43
C ARG A 92 1.21 -18.80 0.82
N GLY A 93 0.83 -18.18 1.93
CA GLY A 93 0.76 -18.87 3.23
C GLY A 93 2.12 -19.25 3.82
N CYS A 94 3.22 -18.70 3.29
CA CYS A 94 4.58 -18.97 3.74
C CYS A 94 5.09 -17.78 4.57
N GLU A 95 4.81 -17.80 5.87
CA GLU A 95 5.32 -16.78 6.80
C GLU A 95 6.77 -17.08 7.19
N VAL A 96 7.65 -16.11 6.93
CA VAL A 96 9.04 -16.13 7.40
C VAL A 96 9.08 -15.73 8.87
N VAL A 97 9.69 -16.58 9.70
CA VAL A 97 9.81 -16.36 11.15
C VAL A 97 11.24 -16.23 11.63
N GLY A 98 12.21 -16.63 10.81
CA GLY A 98 13.62 -16.57 11.16
C GLY A 98 14.53 -16.59 9.95
N LEU A 99 15.77 -16.17 10.15
CA LEU A 99 16.84 -16.32 9.16
C LEU A 99 18.18 -16.51 9.83
N SER A 100 19.09 -17.21 9.16
CA SER A 100 20.49 -17.31 9.55
C SER A 100 21.40 -17.21 8.34
N GLN A 101 22.57 -16.60 8.53
CA GLN A 101 23.62 -16.56 7.53
C GLN A 101 24.71 -17.55 7.93
N SER A 102 25.24 -18.27 6.95
CA SER A 102 26.35 -19.21 7.18
C SER A 102 27.47 -18.93 6.19
N ASP A 103 28.69 -18.85 6.72
CA ASP A 103 29.95 -18.90 5.97
C ASP A 103 30.58 -20.29 6.15
N ASP A 104 29.77 -21.34 6.01
CA ASP A 104 30.29 -22.70 5.95
C ASP A 104 30.94 -22.89 4.56
N GLY A 105 32.13 -23.50 4.50
CA GLY A 105 32.99 -23.58 3.30
C GLY A 105 32.38 -24.19 2.02
N ALA A 106 31.08 -24.50 2.01
CA ALA A 106 30.25 -24.82 0.85
C ALA A 106 29.65 -23.58 0.15
N GLY A 107 29.83 -22.36 0.70
CA GLY A 107 29.49 -21.08 0.08
C GLY A 107 28.51 -20.24 0.92
N SER A 108 28.84 -18.95 1.07
CA SER A 108 28.03 -17.94 1.75
C SER A 108 26.57 -17.95 1.29
N GLY A 109 25.61 -18.04 2.22
CA GLY A 109 24.18 -18.01 1.88
C GLY A 109 23.28 -17.70 3.08
N VAL A 110 21.99 -17.60 2.80
CA VAL A 110 20.93 -17.33 3.78
C VAL A 110 20.01 -18.54 3.87
N THR A 111 19.81 -19.03 5.08
CA THR A 111 18.76 -20.00 5.41
C THR A 111 17.58 -19.23 6.00
N VAL A 112 16.40 -19.43 5.44
CA VAL A 112 15.14 -18.82 5.86
C VAL A 112 14.30 -19.89 6.56
N GLU A 113 13.78 -19.58 7.74
CA GLU A 113 12.86 -20.43 8.50
C GLU A 113 11.42 -19.93 8.31
N LEU A 114 10.53 -20.87 8.02
CA LEU A 114 9.10 -20.64 7.90
C LEU A 114 8.35 -21.07 9.17
N ALA A 115 7.18 -20.49 9.39
CA ALA A 115 6.33 -20.77 10.57
C ALA A 115 5.92 -22.26 10.70
N ASP A 116 5.92 -23.01 9.61
CA ASP A 116 5.65 -24.46 9.58
C ASP A 116 6.88 -25.33 9.90
N GLY A 117 8.04 -24.70 10.18
CA GLY A 117 9.33 -25.36 10.42
C GLY A 117 10.12 -25.67 9.15
N THR A 118 9.59 -25.37 7.95
CA THR A 118 10.30 -25.55 6.69
C THR A 118 11.47 -24.58 6.59
N HIS A 119 12.59 -25.06 6.02
CA HIS A 119 13.77 -24.25 5.79
C HIS A 119 14.09 -24.12 4.29
N LEU A 120 14.43 -22.91 3.85
CA LEU A 120 14.79 -22.60 2.46
C LEU A 120 16.18 -21.98 2.41
N ARG A 121 17.08 -22.51 1.57
CA ARG A 121 18.41 -21.93 1.35
C ARG A 121 18.41 -21.09 0.08
N SER A 122 19.02 -19.91 0.15
CA SER A 122 19.22 -19.00 -0.98
C SER A 122 20.58 -18.31 -0.90
N ARG A 123 21.02 -17.70 -2.00
CA ARG A 123 22.23 -16.87 -2.01
C ARG A 123 22.00 -15.50 -1.38
N TYR A 124 20.79 -14.97 -1.54
CA TYR A 124 20.38 -13.66 -1.06
C TYR A 124 18.91 -13.71 -0.65
N LEU A 125 18.59 -12.95 0.39
CA LEU A 125 17.24 -12.66 0.82
C LEU A 125 17.01 -11.15 0.75
N VAL A 126 15.84 -10.74 0.28
CA VAL A 126 15.41 -9.34 0.27
C VAL A 126 14.13 -9.22 1.09
N GLY A 127 14.16 -8.38 2.13
CA GLY A 127 12.98 -8.11 2.97
C GLY A 127 12.02 -7.12 2.28
N CYS A 128 10.92 -7.63 1.74
CA CYS A 128 9.80 -6.86 1.18
C CYS A 128 8.53 -7.01 2.03
N ASP A 129 8.69 -7.27 3.33
CA ASP A 129 7.67 -7.71 4.30
C ASP A 129 7.05 -6.57 5.12
N GLY A 130 7.04 -5.36 4.54
CA GLY A 130 6.33 -4.19 5.06
C GLY A 130 6.96 -3.52 6.29
N GLY A 131 6.26 -2.53 6.87
CA GLY A 131 6.80 -1.68 7.94
C GLY A 131 7.19 -2.42 9.23
N ARG A 132 6.58 -3.59 9.49
CA ARG A 132 6.86 -4.45 10.66
C ARG A 132 7.81 -5.60 10.37
N SER A 133 8.58 -5.50 9.27
CA SER A 133 9.53 -6.49 8.74
C SER A 133 10.20 -7.36 9.81
N VAL A 134 10.05 -8.68 9.66
CA VAL A 134 10.78 -9.72 10.40
C VAL A 134 12.23 -9.70 9.94
N VAL A 135 12.49 -9.63 8.63
CA VAL A 135 13.84 -9.64 8.07
C VAL A 135 14.71 -8.52 8.65
N ARG A 136 14.19 -7.29 8.74
CA ARG A 136 14.90 -6.15 9.36
C ARG A 136 15.25 -6.41 10.82
N LYS A 137 14.32 -6.98 11.59
CA LYS A 137 14.48 -7.25 13.03
C LYS A 137 15.52 -8.35 13.27
N GLU A 138 15.45 -9.45 12.52
CA GLU A 138 16.41 -10.55 12.60
C GLU A 138 17.84 -10.12 12.25
N LEU A 139 17.98 -9.15 11.33
CA LEU A 139 19.29 -8.56 11.00
C LEU A 139 19.78 -7.54 12.04
N GLY A 140 19.00 -7.21 13.08
CA GLY A 140 19.34 -6.19 14.06
C GLY A 140 19.43 -4.77 13.48
N VAL A 141 18.82 -4.53 12.32
CA VAL A 141 18.87 -3.21 11.66
C VAL A 141 17.92 -2.26 12.39
N GLY A 142 18.49 -1.19 12.97
CA GLY A 142 17.72 -0.16 13.65
C GLY A 142 16.71 0.53 12.73
N PHE A 143 15.60 1.01 13.31
CA PHE A 143 14.57 1.74 12.57
C PHE A 143 14.26 3.09 13.24
N PRO A 144 15.22 4.05 13.20
CA PRO A 144 15.05 5.35 13.84
C PRO A 144 14.04 6.22 13.09
N GLY A 145 13.34 7.07 13.84
CA GLY A 145 12.36 8.02 13.31
C GLY A 145 11.52 8.63 14.41
N GLU A 146 10.55 9.44 14.02
CA GLU A 146 9.57 9.99 14.96
C GLU A 146 8.44 8.98 15.21
N PRO A 147 8.03 8.78 16.48
CA PRO A 147 6.85 7.96 16.76
C PRO A 147 5.59 8.63 16.21
N ALA A 148 4.53 7.83 15.99
CA ALA A 148 3.23 8.36 15.63
C ALA A 148 2.70 9.26 16.76
N LYS A 149 2.35 10.50 16.42
CA LYS A 149 1.76 11.49 17.35
C LYS A 149 0.33 11.87 16.95
N VAL A 150 -0.14 11.36 15.82
CA VAL A 150 -1.43 11.67 15.20
C VAL A 150 -1.92 10.40 14.51
N GLU A 151 -3.17 10.01 14.77
CA GLU A 151 -3.83 8.93 14.06
C GLU A 151 -5.04 9.42 13.25
N THR A 152 -5.41 8.61 12.27
CA THR A 152 -6.50 8.82 11.33
C THR A 152 -7.13 7.46 11.07
N LEU A 153 -8.44 7.37 11.22
CA LEU A 153 -9.21 6.19 10.89
C LEU A 153 -9.50 6.19 9.38
N LEU A 154 -9.42 5.00 8.78
CA LEU A 154 -9.73 4.77 7.38
C LEU A 154 -10.52 3.47 7.24
N GLY A 155 -11.64 3.52 6.52
CA GLY A 155 -12.49 2.36 6.30
C GLY A 155 -13.43 2.56 5.12
N ASP A 156 -13.86 1.46 4.52
CA ASP A 156 -14.87 1.46 3.47
C ASP A 156 -16.22 1.06 4.10
N MET A 157 -17.25 1.89 3.95
CA MET A 157 -18.56 1.71 4.61
C MET A 157 -19.72 2.30 3.82
N GLU A 158 -20.93 1.81 4.06
CA GLU A 158 -22.16 2.39 3.54
C GLU A 158 -22.52 3.69 4.28
N MET A 159 -23.19 4.60 3.57
CA MET A 159 -23.73 5.83 4.14
C MET A 159 -25.25 5.85 4.00
N THR A 160 -25.92 6.34 5.05
CA THR A 160 -27.39 6.43 5.08
C THR A 160 -27.91 7.73 4.45
N GLU A 161 -27.09 8.76 4.39
CA GLU A 161 -27.42 10.05 3.78
C GLU A 161 -27.15 10.05 2.28
N ASP A 162 -27.81 10.95 1.55
CA ASP A 162 -27.59 11.10 0.12
C ASP A 162 -26.23 11.74 -0.20
N GLN A 163 -25.71 11.45 -1.39
CA GLN A 163 -24.37 11.87 -1.82
C GLN A 163 -24.19 13.39 -1.83
N ALA A 164 -25.23 14.18 -2.13
CA ALA A 164 -25.13 15.63 -2.18
C ALA A 164 -25.00 16.23 -0.77
N THR A 165 -25.78 15.70 0.17
CA THR A 165 -25.68 16.06 1.60
C THR A 165 -24.30 15.72 2.15
N VAL A 166 -23.79 14.51 1.89
CA VAL A 166 -22.43 14.10 2.30
C VAL A 166 -21.37 15.03 1.71
N ALA A 167 -21.44 15.34 0.42
CA ALA A 167 -20.48 16.21 -0.25
C ALA A 167 -20.45 17.62 0.34
N ALA A 168 -21.62 18.21 0.65
CA ALA A 168 -21.72 19.53 1.26
C ALA A 168 -21.10 19.58 2.66
N VAL A 169 -21.34 18.55 3.49
CA VAL A 169 -20.72 18.44 4.82
C VAL A 169 -19.21 18.29 4.71
N VAL A 170 -18.73 17.44 3.79
CA VAL A 170 -17.29 17.26 3.54
C VAL A 170 -16.64 18.57 3.10
N GLU A 171 -17.27 19.32 2.21
CA GLU A 171 -16.77 20.63 1.78
C GLU A 171 -16.64 21.61 2.95
N GLU A 172 -17.66 21.69 3.82
CA GLU A 172 -17.63 22.57 5.00
C GLU A 172 -16.53 22.18 5.98
N VAL A 173 -16.44 20.90 6.36
CA VAL A 173 -15.45 20.41 7.33
C VAL A 173 -14.02 20.61 6.80
N ARG A 174 -13.79 20.39 5.50
CA ARG A 174 -12.46 20.53 4.88
C ARG A 174 -11.94 21.96 4.83
N LYS A 175 -12.75 22.97 5.18
CA LYS A 175 -12.25 24.34 5.40
C LYS A 175 -11.25 24.43 6.56
N THR A 176 -11.36 23.53 7.55
CA THR A 176 -10.49 23.53 8.74
C THR A 176 -9.80 22.18 8.97
N GLN A 177 -10.39 21.06 8.54
CA GLN A 177 -9.84 19.72 8.73
C GLN A 177 -9.62 19.00 7.39
N LEU A 178 -8.39 19.06 6.87
CA LEU A 178 -8.05 18.42 5.59
C LEU A 178 -7.84 16.89 5.68
N ARG A 179 -7.71 16.33 6.89
CA ARG A 179 -7.68 14.87 7.15
C ARG A 179 -9.08 14.28 7.36
N PHE A 180 -10.11 14.94 6.84
CA PHE A 180 -11.49 14.46 6.80
C PHE A 180 -11.96 14.38 5.35
N GLY A 181 -12.63 13.30 4.98
CA GLY A 181 -13.25 13.21 3.66
C GLY A 181 -13.84 11.85 3.34
N THR A 182 -14.63 11.83 2.27
CA THR A 182 -15.24 10.62 1.73
C THR A 182 -14.94 10.50 0.25
N ILE A 183 -14.77 9.28 -0.25
CA ILE A 183 -14.56 8.98 -1.68
C ILE A 183 -15.53 7.86 -2.04
N PRO A 184 -16.44 8.05 -3.01
CA PRO A 184 -17.35 6.99 -3.43
C PRO A 184 -16.59 5.89 -4.17
N ASN A 185 -16.86 4.62 -3.84
CA ASN A 185 -16.25 3.46 -4.49
C ASN A 185 -17.01 2.99 -5.75
N GLY A 186 -18.21 3.53 -5.98
CA GLY A 186 -19.06 3.22 -7.14
C GLY A 186 -19.98 2.01 -6.97
N ASP A 187 -19.88 1.30 -5.85
CA ASP A 187 -20.70 0.14 -5.47
C ASP A 187 -21.71 0.44 -4.35
N GLY A 188 -21.87 1.72 -4.00
CA GLY A 188 -22.71 2.17 -2.88
C GLY A 188 -21.94 2.35 -1.57
N THR A 189 -20.68 1.92 -1.51
CA THR A 189 -19.80 2.19 -0.37
C THR A 189 -18.96 3.45 -0.59
N TYR A 190 -18.47 3.99 0.53
CA TYR A 190 -17.57 5.13 0.57
C TYR A 190 -16.32 4.76 1.35
N ARG A 191 -15.18 5.16 0.82
CA ARG A 191 -13.97 5.30 1.62
C ARG A 191 -14.10 6.50 2.52
N VAL A 192 -14.03 6.29 3.82
CA VAL A 192 -14.17 7.31 4.85
C VAL A 192 -12.83 7.50 5.55
N ILE A 193 -12.44 8.76 5.70
CA ILE A 193 -11.21 9.17 6.38
C ILE A 193 -11.62 10.18 7.44
N VAL A 194 -11.34 9.88 8.71
CA VAL A 194 -11.63 10.77 9.84
C VAL A 194 -10.44 10.83 10.81
N PRO A 195 -10.13 11.98 11.42
CA PRO A 195 -9.14 12.04 12.49
C PRO A 195 -9.54 11.16 13.68
N ALA A 196 -8.60 10.46 14.29
CA ALA A 196 -8.83 9.83 15.59
C ALA A 196 -8.64 10.86 16.73
N GLU A 197 -9.30 10.65 17.87
CA GLU A 197 -9.21 11.53 19.05
C GLU A 197 -7.81 11.49 19.71
N GLY A 198 -7.10 10.37 19.58
CA GLY A 198 -5.79 10.15 20.18
C GLY A 198 -4.87 9.25 19.35
N VAL A 199 -3.86 8.70 20.01
CA VAL A 199 -2.96 7.67 19.45
C VAL A 199 -3.16 6.39 20.25
N SER A 200 -3.55 5.31 19.59
CA SER A 200 -3.75 4.02 20.24
C SER A 200 -2.44 3.41 20.73
N GLU A 201 -2.47 2.80 21.92
CA GLU A 201 -1.37 1.98 22.42
C GLU A 201 -1.18 0.71 21.56
N ASP A 202 -2.30 0.08 21.17
CA ASP A 202 -2.31 -1.06 20.26
C ASP A 202 -2.69 -0.62 18.85
N ARG A 203 -1.70 -0.68 17.96
CA ARG A 203 -1.84 -0.33 16.54
C ARG A 203 -2.02 -1.55 15.65
N THR A 204 -2.36 -2.69 16.24
CA THR A 204 -2.62 -3.97 15.53
C THR A 204 -4.11 -4.27 15.45
N THR A 205 -4.89 -3.76 16.39
CA THR A 205 -6.35 -3.88 16.40
C THR A 205 -6.99 -2.91 15.42
N ALA A 206 -7.91 -3.40 14.61
CA ALA A 206 -8.68 -2.57 13.68
C ALA A 206 -9.74 -1.76 14.45
N PRO A 207 -10.02 -0.51 14.03
CA PRO A 207 -11.07 0.29 14.65
C PRO A 207 -12.46 -0.28 14.40
N THR A 208 -13.34 -0.12 15.38
CA THR A 208 -14.75 -0.49 15.34
C THR A 208 -15.58 0.59 14.66
N ILE A 209 -16.78 0.23 14.18
CA ILE A 209 -17.72 1.20 13.61
C ILE A 209 -18.17 2.27 14.63
N GLU A 210 -18.18 1.95 15.93
CA GLU A 210 -18.52 2.91 16.98
C GLU A 210 -17.43 3.95 17.17
N GLU A 211 -16.15 3.59 17.00
CA GLU A 211 -15.04 4.56 17.02
C GLU A 211 -15.07 5.50 15.80
N PHE A 212 -15.58 5.05 14.65
CA PHE A 212 -15.81 5.93 13.49
C PHE A 212 -16.94 6.94 13.68
N LYS A 213 -17.90 6.66 14.57
CA LYS A 213 -19.08 7.50 14.81
C LYS A 213 -18.84 8.61 15.84
N GLN A 214 -17.75 8.52 16.62
CA GLN A 214 -17.34 9.53 17.61
C GLN A 214 -16.75 10.75 16.93
#